data_AF-A0AAW9A1S7-F1
#
_entry.id   AF-A0AAW9A1S7-F1
#
_cell.length_a   1.000
_cell.length_b   1.000
_cell.length_c   1.000
_cell.angle_alpha   90.00
_cell.angle_beta   90.00
_cell.angle_gamma   90.00
#
_symmetry.space_group_name_H-M   'P 1'
#
loop_
_entity.id
_entity.type
_entity.pdbx_description
1 polymer ?
#
loop_
_entity_poly.entity_id
_entity_poly.type
_entity_poly.pdbx_seq_one_letter_code
_entity_poly.pdbx_strand_id
1 'polypeptide(L)'
;MADNIIRKPIEFELNTQGNPKTNSLKNIGLILDGDPLLHGTFKYNEFAYSIDVVKDIPQLFIEKGQLDDSYSAIMLRYIEDEYGVMFQEKLLNMAITVEAKSHPYNPVKEYMEKCYKNWDHKERIKDFLPVYLGVPSGEVTTLQTKLFLVGAVMKVYKPESKFDWVFDLVGGQGVGKTTLLKKLAHGWYTDQFTDFKDKDNFANMLRALIVNDDEMTATNNSDFENLKKFISAEELEFRPPYGRHTIRRPKNFVMARTTNESTYLKDKTGERRFLPNMADKSQAMANPVTDLDDTMVNHIWGEAVGLYKEGFSFILTKKQQKLIEDNRKSFMYIDETENQIERVLSTWDDDWIESSEIAHQLGEDNLVKNRSLAKKIKYVMDNRHDWKSGSKKIKGLAHRGYRKVATS
;
A
#
# COMPACT_ATOMS: atom_id res chain seq x y z
N MET A 1 -2.75 45.75 -5.22
CA MET A 1 -3.46 46.77 -4.42
C MET A 1 -3.37 46.31 -2.99
N ALA A 2 -2.79 47.12 -2.10
CA ALA A 2 -2.67 46.77 -0.69
C ALA A 2 -4.05 46.87 -0.05
N ASP A 3 -4.64 45.75 0.33
CA ASP A 3 -5.84 45.75 1.15
C ASP A 3 -5.49 46.36 2.50
N ASN A 4 -5.99 47.58 2.74
CA ASN A 4 -6.00 48.21 4.05
C ASN A 4 -6.94 47.43 4.96
N ILE A 5 -6.47 46.29 5.49
CA ILE A 5 -7.13 45.59 6.58
C ILE A 5 -6.93 46.45 7.82
N ILE A 6 -7.96 47.21 8.17
CA ILE A 6 -8.03 47.90 9.46
C ILE A 6 -7.93 46.81 10.54
N ARG A 7 -6.81 46.77 11.27
CA ARG A 7 -6.62 45.90 12.45
C ARG A 7 -7.74 46.20 13.43
N LYS A 8 -8.80 45.39 13.45
CA LYS A 8 -9.73 45.40 14.59
C LYS A 8 -8.93 44.88 15.79
N PRO A 9 -8.86 45.62 16.91
CA PRO A 9 -8.22 45.08 18.10
C PRO A 9 -8.96 43.80 18.50
N ILE A 10 -8.21 42.70 18.66
CA ILE A 10 -8.77 41.46 19.18
C ILE A 10 -9.27 41.73 20.59
N GLU A 11 -10.57 41.55 20.82
CA GLU A 11 -11.17 41.71 22.14
C GLU A 11 -10.90 40.49 23.01
N PHE A 12 -9.76 40.50 23.71
CA PHE A 12 -9.40 39.40 24.61
C PHE A 12 -10.33 39.31 25.82
N GLU A 13 -10.57 38.09 26.28
CA GLU A 13 -11.08 37.88 27.62
C GLU A 13 -10.04 38.32 28.65
N LEU A 14 -10.45 39.23 29.52
CA LEU A 14 -9.59 39.84 30.53
C LEU A 14 -9.73 39.12 31.88
N ASN A 15 -8.65 39.12 32.65
CA ASN A 15 -8.66 38.70 34.05
C ASN A 15 -9.24 39.81 34.96
N THR A 16 -9.30 39.55 36.26
CA THR A 16 -9.83 40.53 37.24
C THR A 16 -9.01 41.82 37.36
N GLN A 17 -7.78 41.84 36.81
CA GLN A 17 -6.89 43.00 36.77
C GLN A 17 -6.98 43.77 35.43
N GLY A 18 -7.84 43.34 34.50
CA GLY A 18 -7.99 43.97 33.18
C GLY A 18 -6.94 43.53 32.16
N ASN A 19 -6.07 42.56 32.48
CA ASN A 19 -5.07 42.04 31.54
C ASN A 19 -5.62 40.83 30.76
N PRO A 20 -5.19 40.58 29.51
CA PRO A 20 -5.58 39.39 28.77
C PRO A 20 -5.29 38.09 29.55
N LYS A 21 -6.26 37.16 29.56
CA LYS A 21 -6.06 35.83 30.17
C LYS A 21 -5.09 35.00 29.33
N THR A 22 -3.87 34.82 29.83
CA THR A 22 -2.80 34.00 29.23
C THR A 22 -3.06 32.48 29.31
N ASN A 23 -4.04 32.06 30.11
CA ASN A 23 -4.49 30.67 30.23
C ASN A 23 -5.81 30.39 29.48
N SER A 24 -6.25 31.30 28.60
CA SER A 24 -7.49 31.15 27.85
C SER A 24 -7.21 30.58 26.46
N LEU A 25 -7.71 29.35 26.23
CA LEU A 25 -7.70 28.73 24.90
C LEU A 25 -8.49 29.58 23.88
N LYS A 26 -9.56 30.23 24.34
CA LYS A 26 -10.41 31.07 23.50
C LYS A 26 -9.68 32.33 23.03
N ASN A 27 -8.83 32.93 23.86
CA ASN A 27 -8.02 34.08 23.44
C ASN A 27 -7.05 33.73 22.32
N ILE A 28 -6.44 32.54 22.37
CA ILE A 28 -5.59 32.05 21.27
C ILE A 28 -6.43 31.80 20.02
N GLY A 29 -7.62 31.20 20.16
CA GLY A 29 -8.56 31.02 19.06
C GLY A 29 -8.94 32.34 18.38
N LEU A 30 -9.18 33.41 19.14
CA LEU A 30 -9.43 34.74 18.58
C LEU A 30 -8.25 35.29 17.76
N ILE A 31 -7.01 34.96 18.14
CA ILE A 31 -5.81 35.30 17.35
C ILE A 31 -5.77 34.46 16.08
N LEU A 32 -5.95 33.15 16.19
CA LEU A 32 -5.94 32.26 15.02
C LEU A 32 -7.04 32.61 14.02
N ASP A 33 -8.19 33.14 14.46
CA ASP A 33 -9.28 33.55 13.58
C ASP A 33 -9.16 35.02 13.10
N GLY A 34 -8.59 35.91 13.92
CA GLY A 34 -8.55 37.35 13.62
C GLY A 34 -7.25 37.87 13.00
N ASP A 35 -6.12 37.18 13.21
CA ASP A 35 -4.82 37.63 12.74
C ASP A 35 -4.66 37.42 11.21
N PRO A 36 -4.24 38.44 10.43
CA PRO A 36 -4.11 38.31 8.98
C PRO A 36 -3.09 37.25 8.51
N LEU A 37 -2.02 37.00 9.29
CA LEU A 37 -1.02 35.99 8.94
C LEU A 37 -1.52 34.60 9.32
N LEU A 38 -2.06 34.42 10.53
CA LEU A 38 -2.45 33.12 11.08
C LEU A 38 -3.85 32.65 10.65
N HIS A 39 -4.75 33.54 10.25
CA HIS A 39 -6.11 33.17 9.81
C HIS A 39 -6.12 32.19 8.65
N GLY A 40 -6.88 31.10 8.80
CA GLY A 40 -7.05 30.07 7.78
C GLY A 40 -5.78 29.26 7.47
N THR A 41 -4.79 29.28 8.37
CA THR A 41 -3.50 28.58 8.16
C THR A 41 -3.58 27.09 8.42
N PHE A 42 -4.34 26.67 9.44
CA PHE A 42 -4.35 25.30 9.93
C PHE A 42 -5.60 24.57 9.49
N LYS A 43 -5.44 23.42 8.84
CA LYS A 43 -6.54 22.53 8.47
C LYS A 43 -6.26 21.11 8.89
N TYR A 44 -7.31 20.35 9.18
CA TYR A 44 -7.17 18.94 9.51
C TYR A 44 -7.22 18.09 8.24
N ASN A 45 -6.12 17.40 7.95
CA ASN A 45 -6.01 16.48 6.84
C ASN A 45 -6.68 15.15 7.21
N GLU A 46 -7.87 14.92 6.66
CA GLU A 46 -8.65 13.70 6.92
C GLU A 46 -8.03 12.45 6.31
N PHE A 47 -7.20 12.59 5.29
CA PHE A 47 -6.50 11.47 4.67
C PHE A 47 -5.33 11.00 5.54
N ALA A 48 -4.42 11.89 5.89
CA ALA A 48 -3.21 11.56 6.64
C ALA A 48 -3.41 11.56 8.17
N TYR A 49 -4.58 12.01 8.65
CA TYR A 49 -4.89 12.21 10.07
C TYR A 49 -3.93 13.17 10.79
N SER A 50 -3.43 14.19 10.08
CA SER A 50 -2.52 15.23 10.59
C SER A 50 -3.13 16.63 10.53
N ILE A 51 -2.47 17.59 11.16
CA ILE A 51 -2.73 19.02 10.95
C ILE A 51 -1.73 19.50 9.90
N ASP A 52 -2.24 20.22 8.91
CA ASP A 52 -1.44 20.80 7.84
C ASP A 52 -1.51 22.33 7.89
N VAL A 53 -0.39 22.95 7.55
CA VAL A 53 -0.28 24.36 7.19
C VAL A 53 -0.62 24.47 5.70
N VAL A 54 -1.67 25.18 5.35
CA VAL A 54 -2.19 25.19 3.96
C VAL A 54 -1.72 26.37 3.10
N LYS A 55 -0.96 27.30 3.68
CA LYS A 55 -0.34 28.45 3.01
C LYS A 55 1.04 28.75 3.58
N ASP A 56 1.95 29.24 2.76
CA ASP A 56 3.24 29.76 3.23
C ASP A 56 3.03 31.07 4.01
N ILE A 57 3.79 31.26 5.08
CA ILE A 57 3.86 32.51 5.83
C ILE A 57 5.35 32.89 5.95
N PRO A 58 5.94 33.49 4.88
CA PRO A 58 7.37 33.82 4.85
C PRO A 58 7.81 34.74 5.99
N GLN A 59 6.92 35.61 6.48
CA GLN A 59 7.17 36.51 7.62
C GLN A 59 7.49 35.74 8.90
N LEU A 60 6.98 34.52 9.02
CA LEU A 60 7.16 33.63 10.17
C LEU A 60 8.02 32.42 9.84
N PHE A 61 8.65 32.35 8.66
CA PHE A 61 9.41 31.16 8.22
C PHE A 61 8.59 29.85 8.30
N ILE A 62 7.27 29.95 8.13
CA ILE A 62 6.35 28.82 8.13
C ILE A 62 6.07 28.45 6.68
N GLU A 63 6.31 27.19 6.32
CA GLU A 63 6.08 26.66 4.98
C GLU A 63 4.79 25.85 4.94
N LYS A 64 4.15 25.84 3.77
CA LYS A 64 3.01 24.97 3.48
C LYS A 64 3.45 23.50 3.58
N GLY A 65 2.71 22.70 4.35
CA GLY A 65 3.02 21.29 4.55
C GLY A 65 2.37 20.73 5.80
N GLN A 66 2.90 19.61 6.29
CA GLN A 66 2.53 19.11 7.61
C GLN A 66 3.00 20.09 8.69
N LEU A 67 2.19 20.29 9.73
CA LEU A 67 2.57 21.12 10.88
C LEU A 67 3.88 20.61 11.52
N ASP A 68 4.86 21.49 11.62
CA ASP A 68 6.14 21.22 12.27
C ASP A 68 6.14 21.73 13.72
N ASP A 69 6.71 20.96 14.65
CA ASP A 69 6.73 21.28 16.08
C ASP A 69 7.46 22.61 16.35
N SER A 70 8.46 22.97 15.54
CA SER A 70 9.24 24.21 15.69
C SER A 70 8.41 25.49 15.46
N TYR A 71 7.31 25.41 14.71
CA TYR A 71 6.46 26.56 14.41
C TYR A 71 5.80 27.14 15.67
N SER A 72 5.60 26.32 16.71
CA SER A 72 5.01 26.74 17.99
C SER A 72 5.81 27.89 18.62
N ALA A 73 7.14 27.78 18.66
CA ALA A 73 7.99 28.81 19.25
C ALA A 73 7.98 30.11 18.44
N ILE A 74 7.95 30.00 17.11
CA ILE A 74 7.91 31.17 16.21
C ILE A 74 6.59 31.92 16.36
N MET A 75 5.47 31.18 16.40
CA MET A 75 4.14 31.76 16.61
C MET A 75 4.02 32.42 17.98
N LEU A 76 4.51 31.80 19.05
CA LEU A 76 4.47 32.40 20.39
C LEU A 76 5.21 33.73 20.43
N ARG A 77 6.41 33.79 19.84
CA ARG A 77 7.19 35.04 19.76
C ARG A 77 6.44 36.11 18.97
N TYR A 78 5.89 35.76 17.80
CA TYR A 78 5.09 36.68 16.99
C TYR A 78 3.88 37.22 17.77
N ILE A 79 3.18 36.34 18.49
CA ILE A 79 2.02 36.72 19.31
C ILE A 79 2.41 37.67 20.44
N GLU A 80 3.54 37.43 21.10
CA GLU A 80 4.08 38.31 22.14
C GLU A 80 4.42 39.69 21.56
N ASP A 81 5.11 39.74 20.41
CA ASP A 81 5.52 40.97 19.74
C ASP A 81 4.32 41.81 19.25
N GLU A 82 3.29 41.18 18.66
CA GLU A 82 2.14 41.89 18.08
C GLU A 82 1.02 42.21 19.08
N TYR A 83 0.78 41.33 20.06
CA TYR A 83 -0.37 41.45 20.97
C TYR A 83 0.02 41.74 22.42
N GLY A 84 1.32 41.68 22.78
CA GLY A 84 1.79 41.93 24.13
C GLY A 84 1.32 40.86 25.14
N VAL A 85 1.03 39.64 24.68
CA VAL A 85 0.53 38.54 25.51
C VAL A 85 1.36 37.29 25.26
N MET A 86 1.85 36.67 26.35
CA MET A 86 2.57 35.40 26.28
C MET A 86 1.69 34.24 26.72
N PHE A 87 1.45 33.27 25.83
CA PHE A 87 0.68 32.06 26.10
C PHE A 87 1.59 30.86 26.38
N GLN A 88 1.04 29.83 27.03
CA GLN A 88 1.72 28.54 27.14
C GLN A 88 1.67 27.80 25.80
N GLU A 89 2.78 27.23 25.37
CA GLU A 89 2.89 26.43 24.13
C GLU A 89 1.83 25.33 24.04
N LYS A 90 1.58 24.63 25.15
CA LYS A 90 0.53 23.60 25.21
C LYS A 90 -0.86 24.14 24.84
N LEU A 91 -1.20 25.36 25.26
CA LEU A 91 -2.48 25.98 24.93
C LEU A 91 -2.53 26.39 23.46
N LEU A 92 -1.41 26.88 22.89
CA LEU A 92 -1.31 27.17 21.46
C LEU A 92 -1.56 25.90 20.63
N ASN A 93 -0.90 24.79 20.96
CA ASN A 93 -1.06 23.52 20.25
C ASN A 93 -2.48 22.96 20.37
N MET A 94 -3.12 23.14 21.54
CA MET A 94 -4.54 22.82 21.71
C MET A 94 -5.45 23.70 20.84
N ALA A 95 -5.16 25.01 20.72
CA ALA A 95 -5.95 25.93 19.91
C ALA A 95 -5.81 25.62 18.42
N ILE A 96 -4.59 25.37 17.95
CA ILE A 96 -4.31 24.92 16.57
C ILE A 96 -5.07 23.63 16.27
N THR A 97 -5.09 22.68 17.22
CA THR A 97 -5.85 21.44 17.06
C THR A 97 -7.35 21.70 16.90
N VAL A 98 -7.94 22.57 17.72
CA VAL A 98 -9.37 22.94 17.64
C VAL A 98 -9.68 23.66 16.32
N GLU A 99 -8.82 24.59 15.92
CA GLU A 99 -8.96 25.35 14.68
C GLU A 99 -8.90 24.44 13.46
N ALA A 100 -7.87 23.59 13.37
CA ALA A 100 -7.71 22.64 12.28
C ALA A 100 -8.88 21.66 12.19
N LYS A 101 -9.35 21.14 13.33
CA LYS A 101 -10.47 20.19 13.39
C LYS A 101 -11.81 20.80 12.94
N SER A 102 -11.97 22.10 13.05
CA SER A 102 -13.14 22.83 12.54
C SER A 102 -13.07 23.02 11.02
N HIS A 103 -11.89 22.82 10.41
CA HIS A 103 -11.63 23.00 8.98
C HIS A 103 -11.01 21.73 8.36
N PRO A 104 -11.74 20.59 8.33
CA PRO A 104 -11.24 19.37 7.73
C PRO A 104 -11.18 19.49 6.20
N TYR A 105 -10.22 18.78 5.60
CA TYR A 105 -10.11 18.62 4.16
C TYR A 105 -9.41 17.30 3.81
N ASN A 106 -9.57 16.84 2.57
CA ASN A 106 -8.89 15.64 2.07
C ASN A 106 -8.13 15.99 0.79
N PRO A 107 -6.80 16.20 0.86
CA PRO A 107 -6.02 16.68 -0.28
C PRO A 107 -5.98 15.67 -1.44
N VAL A 108 -6.00 14.37 -1.15
CA VAL A 108 -6.02 13.33 -2.18
C VAL A 108 -7.35 13.34 -2.93
N LYS A 109 -8.46 13.48 -2.21
CA LYS A 109 -9.79 13.59 -2.80
C LYS A 109 -9.94 14.84 -3.65
N GLU A 110 -9.46 15.99 -3.18
CA GLU A 110 -9.46 17.24 -3.95
C GLU A 110 -8.63 17.12 -5.24
N TYR A 111 -7.44 16.50 -5.16
CA TYR A 111 -6.62 16.20 -6.32
C TYR A 111 -7.34 15.27 -7.31
N MET A 112 -7.95 14.18 -6.84
CA MET A 112 -8.72 13.24 -7.68
C MET A 112 -9.93 13.91 -8.35
N GLU A 113 -10.67 14.76 -7.64
CA GLU A 113 -11.77 15.54 -8.21
C GLU A 113 -11.28 16.52 -9.28
N LYS A 114 -10.12 17.17 -9.05
CA LYS A 114 -9.48 18.03 -10.06
C LYS A 114 -9.06 17.22 -11.30
N CYS A 115 -8.50 16.02 -11.12
CA CYS A 115 -8.13 15.14 -12.22
C CYS A 115 -9.36 14.74 -13.04
N TYR A 116 -10.44 14.33 -12.38
CA TYR A 116 -11.70 13.98 -13.03
C TYR A 116 -12.30 15.14 -13.83
N LYS A 117 -12.32 16.35 -13.24
CA LYS A 117 -12.83 17.55 -13.92
C LYS A 117 -12.06 17.90 -15.20
N ASN A 118 -10.76 17.61 -15.24
CA ASN A 118 -9.88 17.90 -16.38
C ASN A 118 -9.63 16.66 -17.27
N TRP A 119 -10.30 15.54 -16.99
CA TRP A 119 -10.19 14.35 -17.80
C TRP A 119 -10.83 14.60 -19.16
N ASP A 120 -10.15 14.19 -20.23
CA ASP A 120 -10.61 14.36 -21.61
C ASP A 120 -11.44 13.18 -22.12
N HIS A 121 -11.88 12.30 -21.21
CA HIS A 121 -12.69 11.11 -21.48
C HIS A 121 -12.05 10.07 -22.40
N LYS A 122 -10.73 10.15 -22.68
CA LYS A 122 -10.04 9.08 -23.42
C LYS A 122 -9.55 8.00 -22.47
N GLU A 123 -9.78 6.75 -22.88
CA GLU A 123 -9.26 5.57 -22.20
C GLU A 123 -7.75 5.42 -22.40
N ARG A 124 -7.00 5.40 -21.31
CA ARG A 124 -5.54 5.25 -21.26
C ARG A 124 -5.09 4.18 -20.28
N ILE A 125 -5.91 3.81 -19.28
CA ILE A 125 -5.55 2.80 -18.28
C ILE A 125 -5.13 1.47 -18.93
N LYS A 126 -5.79 1.06 -20.03
CA LYS A 126 -5.47 -0.18 -20.75
C LYS A 126 -4.06 -0.21 -21.35
N ASP A 127 -3.54 0.95 -21.72
CA ASP A 127 -2.24 1.11 -22.39
C ASP A 127 -1.15 1.56 -21.41
N PHE A 128 -1.51 1.93 -20.18
CA PHE A 128 -0.60 2.54 -19.22
C PHE A 128 0.61 1.65 -18.87
N LEU A 129 0.39 0.43 -18.37
CA LEU A 129 1.51 -0.48 -18.07
C LEU A 129 2.22 -0.97 -19.34
N PRO A 130 1.52 -1.32 -20.44
CA PRO A 130 2.19 -1.65 -21.69
C PRO A 130 3.15 -0.57 -22.21
N VAL A 131 2.73 0.68 -22.22
CA VAL A 131 3.55 1.80 -22.73
C VAL A 131 4.77 2.03 -21.83
N TYR A 132 4.58 2.12 -20.52
CA TYR A 132 5.64 2.58 -19.61
C TYR A 132 6.50 1.47 -19.02
N LEU A 133 6.01 0.24 -18.95
CA LEU A 133 6.72 -0.90 -18.35
C LEU A 133 6.86 -2.08 -19.31
N GLY A 134 6.32 -2.00 -20.52
CA GLY A 134 6.36 -3.10 -21.49
C GLY A 134 5.57 -4.33 -21.03
N VAL A 135 4.59 -4.14 -20.14
CA VAL A 135 3.72 -5.24 -19.72
C VAL A 135 2.88 -5.69 -20.92
N PRO A 136 2.71 -7.01 -21.18
CA PRO A 136 1.89 -7.47 -22.28
C PRO A 136 0.49 -6.85 -22.27
N SER A 137 0.09 -6.23 -23.39
CA SER A 137 -1.26 -5.69 -23.54
C SER A 137 -2.29 -6.81 -23.57
N GLY A 138 -3.41 -6.66 -22.86
CA GLY A 138 -4.47 -7.64 -22.89
C GLY A 138 -5.59 -7.38 -21.88
N GLU A 139 -6.61 -8.23 -21.92
CA GLU A 139 -7.76 -8.15 -21.00
C GLU A 139 -7.32 -8.23 -19.53
N VAL A 140 -6.33 -9.09 -19.21
CA VAL A 140 -5.90 -9.30 -17.82
C VAL A 140 -5.16 -8.09 -17.26
N THR A 141 -4.21 -7.55 -18.01
CA THR A 141 -3.44 -6.35 -17.67
C THR A 141 -4.37 -5.16 -17.47
N THR A 142 -5.32 -4.96 -18.40
CA THR A 142 -6.31 -3.89 -18.30
C THR A 142 -7.17 -4.04 -17.04
N LEU A 143 -7.68 -5.25 -16.78
CA LEU A 143 -8.50 -5.53 -15.61
C LEU A 143 -7.75 -5.29 -14.30
N GLN A 144 -6.53 -5.80 -14.17
CA GLN A 144 -5.72 -5.64 -12.97
C GLN A 144 -5.35 -4.18 -12.71
N THR A 145 -5.00 -3.44 -13.77
CA THR A 145 -4.70 -2.00 -13.67
C THR A 145 -5.95 -1.22 -13.23
N LYS A 146 -7.13 -1.52 -13.81
CA LYS A 146 -8.40 -0.92 -13.37
C LYS A 146 -8.73 -1.26 -11.91
N LEU A 147 -8.60 -2.53 -11.50
CA LEU A 147 -8.84 -2.94 -10.11
C LEU A 147 -7.97 -2.16 -9.13
N PHE A 148 -6.69 -1.98 -9.44
CA PHE A 148 -5.75 -1.25 -8.59
C PHE A 148 -6.08 0.25 -8.51
N LEU A 149 -6.18 0.92 -9.66
CA LEU A 149 -6.39 2.37 -9.71
C LEU A 149 -7.78 2.76 -9.18
N VAL A 150 -8.83 2.09 -9.62
CA VAL A 150 -10.19 2.36 -9.12
C VAL A 150 -10.32 1.95 -7.65
N GLY A 151 -9.59 0.91 -7.22
CA GLY A 151 -9.43 0.54 -5.81
C GLY A 151 -8.84 1.68 -4.98
N ALA A 152 -7.78 2.32 -5.46
CA ALA A 152 -7.18 3.47 -4.79
C ALA A 152 -8.15 4.67 -4.69
N VAL A 153 -8.89 4.95 -5.77
CA VAL A 153 -9.99 5.95 -5.72
C VAL A 153 -11.01 5.56 -4.65
N MET A 154 -11.49 4.32 -4.64
CA MET A 154 -12.43 3.85 -3.62
C MET A 154 -11.88 4.05 -2.20
N LYS A 155 -10.59 3.79 -1.97
CA LYS A 155 -9.97 3.97 -0.65
C LYS A 155 -9.90 5.44 -0.21
N VAL A 156 -9.85 6.38 -1.13
CA VAL A 156 -9.92 7.84 -0.84
C VAL A 156 -11.35 8.29 -0.55
N TYR A 157 -12.33 7.79 -1.31
CA TYR A 157 -13.73 8.23 -1.22
C TYR A 157 -14.54 7.52 -0.14
N LYS A 158 -14.21 6.25 0.12
CA LYS A 158 -14.88 5.38 1.09
C LYS A 158 -13.85 4.46 1.77
N PRO A 159 -13.03 5.01 2.66
CA PRO A 159 -11.85 4.34 3.21
C PRO A 159 -12.15 3.10 4.05
N GLU A 160 -13.39 2.91 4.52
CA GLU A 160 -13.80 1.69 5.22
C GLU A 160 -14.05 0.50 4.26
N SER A 161 -14.13 0.76 2.95
CA SER A 161 -14.42 -0.29 1.98
C SER A 161 -13.32 -1.34 1.95
N LYS A 162 -13.72 -2.61 2.02
CA LYS A 162 -12.81 -3.74 1.88
C LYS A 162 -12.15 -3.75 0.51
N PHE A 163 -10.82 -3.81 0.51
CA PHE A 163 -9.99 -3.98 -0.68
C PHE A 163 -8.84 -4.90 -0.32
N ASP A 164 -8.91 -6.16 -0.77
CA ASP A 164 -7.95 -7.22 -0.44
C ASP A 164 -7.10 -7.63 -1.67
N TRP A 165 -6.95 -6.73 -2.63
CA TRP A 165 -6.06 -6.89 -3.78
C TRP A 165 -4.72 -6.18 -3.55
N VAL A 166 -3.65 -6.80 -4.07
CA VAL A 166 -2.29 -6.28 -4.04
C VAL A 166 -1.74 -6.32 -5.46
N PHE A 167 -1.21 -5.19 -5.91
CA PHE A 167 -0.73 -5.01 -7.26
C PHE A 167 0.76 -5.30 -7.35
N ASP A 168 1.14 -6.33 -8.10
CA ASP A 168 2.53 -6.77 -8.16
C ASP A 168 3.14 -6.37 -9.51
N LEU A 169 4.21 -5.59 -9.46
CA LEU A 169 5.04 -5.27 -10.62
C LEU A 169 6.31 -6.13 -10.55
N VAL A 170 6.48 -6.99 -11.55
CA VAL A 170 7.52 -8.01 -11.61
C VAL A 170 8.40 -7.72 -12.81
N GLY A 171 9.72 -7.83 -12.71
CA GLY A 171 10.59 -7.67 -13.88
C GLY A 171 11.96 -7.14 -13.50
N GLY A 172 12.88 -7.01 -14.46
CA GLY A 172 14.27 -6.65 -14.17
C GLY A 172 14.47 -5.34 -13.39
N GLN A 173 15.66 -5.19 -12.81
CA GLN A 173 16.08 -3.94 -12.19
C GLN A 173 16.16 -2.83 -13.25
N GLY A 174 15.79 -1.60 -12.88
CA GLY A 174 15.88 -0.44 -13.78
C GLY A 174 14.84 -0.37 -14.91
N VAL A 175 13.78 -1.19 -14.84
CA VAL A 175 12.59 -1.10 -15.73
C VAL A 175 11.70 0.10 -15.35
N GLY A 176 11.81 0.62 -14.13
CA GLY A 176 11.08 1.81 -13.67
C GLY A 176 9.81 1.54 -12.85
N LYS A 177 9.62 0.32 -12.35
CA LYS A 177 8.47 -0.12 -11.54
C LYS A 177 8.17 0.84 -10.36
N THR A 178 9.16 1.02 -9.49
CA THR A 178 9.05 1.88 -8.29
C THR A 178 8.87 3.34 -8.67
N THR A 179 9.53 3.82 -9.74
CA THR A 179 9.34 5.19 -10.26
C THR A 179 7.92 5.43 -10.74
N LEU A 180 7.33 4.48 -11.49
CA LEU A 180 5.95 4.59 -11.96
C LEU A 180 4.97 4.68 -10.79
N LEU A 181 5.15 3.84 -9.75
CA LEU A 181 4.32 3.90 -8.54
C LEU A 181 4.48 5.23 -7.78
N LYS A 182 5.72 5.74 -7.64
CA LYS A 182 6.01 7.05 -7.03
C LYS A 182 5.31 8.20 -7.77
N LYS A 183 5.36 8.19 -9.11
CA LYS A 183 4.68 9.20 -9.94
C LYS A 183 3.16 9.10 -9.85
N LEU A 184 2.59 7.90 -9.93
CA LEU A 184 1.15 7.67 -9.74
C LEU A 184 0.66 8.20 -8.38
N ALA A 185 1.43 7.96 -7.33
CA ALA A 185 1.06 8.35 -5.98
C ALA A 185 1.04 9.87 -5.74
N HIS A 186 1.62 10.69 -6.64
CA HIS A 186 1.63 12.15 -6.55
C HIS A 186 2.04 12.68 -5.16
N GLY A 187 3.11 12.12 -4.60
CA GLY A 187 3.61 12.47 -3.26
C GLY A 187 3.02 11.67 -2.09
N TRP A 188 1.93 10.94 -2.29
CA TRP A 188 1.34 10.04 -1.29
C TRP A 188 1.85 8.61 -1.46
N TYR A 189 3.17 8.43 -1.39
CA TYR A 189 3.85 7.15 -1.57
C TYR A 189 4.68 6.81 -0.33
N THR A 190 4.75 5.52 0.03
CA THR A 190 5.77 5.03 0.96
C THR A 190 6.22 3.60 0.63
N ASP A 191 7.52 3.37 0.74
CA ASP A 191 8.19 2.05 0.80
C ASP A 191 8.98 1.89 2.12
N GLN A 192 8.83 2.81 3.05
CA GLN A 192 9.59 2.86 4.30
C GLN A 192 8.91 2.03 5.40
N PHE A 193 8.94 0.71 5.23
CA PHE A 193 8.49 -0.25 6.24
C PHE A 193 9.16 -1.62 6.00
N THR A 194 9.33 -2.40 7.06
CA THR A 194 10.11 -3.66 7.01
C THR A 194 9.28 -4.90 7.27
N ASP A 195 8.04 -4.75 7.74
CA ASP A 195 7.10 -5.84 8.03
C ASP A 195 5.65 -5.30 8.15
N PHE A 196 4.70 -6.22 8.39
CA PHE A 196 3.26 -5.92 8.54
C PHE A 196 2.75 -6.07 9.98
N LYS A 197 3.64 -6.18 10.97
CA LYS A 197 3.33 -6.43 12.39
C LYS A 197 3.59 -5.21 13.25
N ASP A 198 4.66 -4.47 12.95
CA ASP A 198 5.04 -3.27 13.67
C ASP A 198 4.00 -2.17 13.49
N LYS A 199 3.47 -1.71 14.62
CA LYS A 199 2.41 -0.70 14.66
C LYS A 199 2.94 0.70 14.38
N ASP A 200 4.24 0.94 14.54
CA ASP A 200 4.84 2.24 14.23
C ASP A 200 4.83 2.49 12.72
N ASN A 201 4.97 1.43 11.91
CA ASN A 201 4.84 1.49 10.46
C ASN A 201 3.44 1.91 9.99
N PHE A 202 2.38 1.66 10.78
CA PHE A 202 1.01 1.99 10.39
C PHE A 202 0.80 3.49 10.26
N ALA A 203 1.43 4.29 11.12
CA ALA A 203 1.34 5.75 11.05
C ALA A 203 1.95 6.28 9.74
N ASN A 204 3.04 5.68 9.27
CA ASN A 204 3.66 6.02 7.99
C ASN A 204 2.77 5.60 6.80
N MET A 205 2.28 4.35 6.82
CA MET A 205 1.43 3.81 5.76
C MET A 205 0.13 4.61 5.56
N LEU A 206 -0.51 5.06 6.64
CA LEU A 206 -1.77 5.83 6.58
C LEU A 206 -1.63 7.23 5.95
N ARG A 207 -0.40 7.72 5.77
CA ARG A 207 -0.12 8.99 5.08
C ARG A 207 0.03 8.82 3.57
N ALA A 208 0.10 7.58 3.07
CA ALA A 208 0.30 7.26 1.66
C ALA A 208 -1.00 6.75 1.02
N LEU A 209 -1.15 6.98 -0.28
CA LEU A 209 -2.16 6.37 -1.14
C LEU A 209 -1.67 5.01 -1.67
N ILE A 210 -0.38 4.93 -2.03
CA ILE A 210 0.28 3.72 -2.48
C ILE A 210 1.36 3.34 -1.46
N VAL A 211 1.14 2.21 -0.80
CA VAL A 211 2.12 1.56 0.08
C VAL A 211 2.79 0.44 -0.71
N ASN A 212 4.07 0.60 -1.05
CA ASN A 212 4.81 -0.33 -1.89
C ASN A 212 5.78 -1.16 -1.04
N ASP A 213 5.62 -2.48 -1.05
CA ASP A 213 6.61 -3.41 -0.51
C ASP A 213 7.72 -3.62 -1.54
N ASP A 214 8.73 -2.75 -1.49
CA ASP A 214 9.81 -2.73 -2.46
C ASP A 214 10.72 -3.97 -2.28
N GLU A 215 10.99 -4.64 -3.40
CA GLU A 215 11.68 -5.95 -3.44
C GLU A 215 11.02 -7.04 -2.58
N MET A 216 9.75 -6.86 -2.21
CA MET A 216 9.01 -7.74 -1.31
C MET A 216 9.70 -7.95 0.05
N THR A 217 10.47 -6.95 0.50
CA THR A 217 11.24 -7.01 1.77
C THR A 217 10.34 -7.33 2.96
N ALA A 218 9.22 -6.61 3.11
CA ALA A 218 8.28 -6.81 4.21
C ALA A 218 7.52 -8.13 4.10
N THR A 219 7.18 -8.55 2.88
CA THR A 219 6.63 -9.88 2.59
C THR A 219 7.60 -10.97 3.02
N ASN A 220 8.88 -10.85 2.71
CA ASN A 220 9.89 -11.87 3.03
C ASN A 220 10.18 -11.95 4.54
N ASN A 221 10.04 -10.84 5.27
CA ASN A 221 10.18 -10.79 6.72
C ASN A 221 8.91 -11.19 7.49
N SER A 222 7.80 -11.46 6.80
CA SER A 222 6.50 -11.75 7.41
C SER A 222 5.97 -13.13 7.01
N ASP A 223 5.39 -13.85 7.96
CA ASP A 223 4.69 -15.09 7.63
C ASP A 223 3.50 -14.82 6.69
N PHE A 224 3.23 -15.73 5.76
CA PHE A 224 2.20 -15.55 4.73
C PHE A 224 0.79 -15.31 5.31
N GLU A 225 0.46 -15.93 6.46
CA GLU A 225 -0.80 -15.67 7.16
C GLU A 225 -0.91 -14.22 7.66
N ASN A 226 0.19 -13.63 8.15
CA ASN A 226 0.20 -12.25 8.61
C ASN A 226 0.04 -11.28 7.44
N LEU A 227 0.69 -11.55 6.31
CA LEU A 227 0.48 -10.80 5.07
C LEU A 227 -0.99 -10.87 4.62
N LYS A 228 -1.59 -12.08 4.56
CA LYS A 228 -3.00 -12.26 4.18
C LYS A 228 -3.95 -11.50 5.12
N LYS A 229 -3.67 -11.53 6.42
CA LYS A 229 -4.43 -10.79 7.44
C LYS A 229 -4.32 -9.28 7.22
N PHE A 230 -3.12 -8.77 7.01
CA PHE A 230 -2.87 -7.35 6.76
C PHE A 230 -3.54 -6.86 5.46
N ILE A 231 -3.41 -7.60 4.37
CA ILE A 231 -4.08 -7.30 3.10
C ILE A 231 -5.62 -7.28 3.29
N SER A 232 -6.16 -8.20 4.09
CA SER A 232 -7.61 -8.30 4.31
C SER A 232 -8.14 -7.31 5.35
N ALA A 233 -7.28 -6.63 6.11
CA ALA A 233 -7.68 -5.69 7.15
C ALA A 233 -8.36 -4.44 6.55
N GLU A 234 -9.47 -4.03 7.17
CA GLU A 234 -10.24 -2.83 6.79
C GLU A 234 -9.84 -1.62 7.65
N GLU A 235 -9.30 -1.87 8.85
CA GLU A 235 -8.79 -0.88 9.78
C GLU A 235 -7.44 -1.29 10.37
N LEU A 236 -6.67 -0.30 10.80
CA LEU A 236 -5.41 -0.45 11.53
C LEU A 236 -5.60 0.10 12.95
N GLU A 237 -5.16 -0.67 13.96
CA GLU A 237 -5.25 -0.30 15.37
C GLU A 237 -3.84 -0.11 15.97
N PHE A 238 -3.52 1.12 16.33
CA PHE A 238 -2.21 1.51 16.87
C PHE A 238 -2.30 2.69 17.83
N ARG A 239 -1.23 2.93 18.58
CA ARG A 239 -1.09 4.09 19.45
C ARG A 239 -0.15 5.07 18.75
N PRO A 240 -0.60 6.27 18.34
CA PRO A 240 0.28 7.24 17.70
C PRO A 240 1.43 7.65 18.64
N PRO A 241 2.58 8.10 18.09
CA PRO A 241 3.62 8.74 18.88
C PRO A 241 3.01 9.85 19.77
N TYR A 242 3.38 9.85 21.05
CA TYR A 242 2.85 10.78 22.07
C TYR A 242 1.33 10.69 22.34
N GLY A 243 0.61 9.80 21.66
CA GLY A 243 -0.80 9.53 21.90
C GLY A 243 -1.02 8.91 23.28
N ARG A 244 -2.11 9.30 23.96
CA ARG A 244 -2.50 8.68 25.25
C ARG A 244 -3.34 7.42 25.10
N HIS A 245 -4.04 7.30 23.97
CA HIS A 245 -4.99 6.24 23.70
C HIS A 245 -4.67 5.57 22.36
N THR A 246 -4.95 4.28 22.29
CA THR A 246 -4.99 3.55 21.02
C THR A 246 -6.11 4.09 20.15
N ILE A 247 -5.86 4.23 18.86
CA ILE A 247 -6.84 4.65 17.87
C ILE A 247 -7.05 3.56 16.84
N ARG A 248 -8.23 3.60 16.20
CA ARG A 248 -8.53 2.83 15.00
C ARG A 248 -8.67 3.78 13.82
N ARG A 249 -8.06 3.42 12.69
CA ARG A 249 -8.14 4.18 11.44
C ARG A 249 -8.43 3.23 10.28
N PRO A 250 -9.36 3.58 9.39
CA PRO A 250 -9.55 2.85 8.14
C PRO A 250 -8.22 2.71 7.38
N LYS A 251 -7.97 1.54 6.81
CA LYS A 251 -6.81 1.32 5.94
C LYS A 251 -7.07 2.00 4.59
N ASN A 252 -6.78 3.29 4.49
CA ASN A 252 -7.12 4.21 3.39
C ASN A 252 -6.20 4.13 2.15
N PHE A 253 -5.34 3.13 2.06
CA PHE A 253 -4.37 2.97 0.98
C PHE A 253 -4.53 1.66 0.23
N VAL A 254 -3.93 1.59 -0.96
CA VAL A 254 -3.73 0.35 -1.72
C VAL A 254 -2.30 -0.13 -1.60
N MET A 255 -2.11 -1.44 -1.71
CA MET A 255 -0.80 -2.06 -1.65
C MET A 255 -0.29 -2.38 -3.04
N ALA A 256 0.98 -2.06 -3.27
CA ALA A 256 1.76 -2.56 -4.39
C ALA A 256 2.96 -3.36 -3.86
N ARG A 257 3.53 -4.19 -4.72
CA ARG A 257 4.83 -4.83 -4.47
C ARG A 257 5.66 -4.79 -5.73
N THR A 258 6.96 -4.64 -5.58
CA THR A 258 7.90 -4.75 -6.69
C THR A 258 8.82 -5.93 -6.44
N THR A 259 9.19 -6.64 -7.49
CA THR A 259 10.24 -7.67 -7.40
C THR A 259 10.95 -7.84 -8.73
N ASN A 260 12.17 -8.36 -8.67
CA ASN A 260 12.91 -8.81 -9.84
C ASN A 260 12.79 -10.33 -10.04
N GLU A 261 12.25 -11.07 -9.06
CA GLU A 261 12.02 -12.51 -9.14
C GLU A 261 10.70 -12.78 -9.86
N SER A 262 10.77 -13.44 -11.02
CA SER A 262 9.60 -13.73 -11.85
C SER A 262 8.64 -14.74 -11.24
N THR A 263 9.16 -15.63 -10.38
CA THR A 263 8.46 -16.76 -9.79
C THR A 263 8.56 -16.66 -8.28
N TYR A 264 7.64 -15.95 -7.63
CA TYR A 264 7.72 -15.61 -6.20
C TYR A 264 6.47 -16.03 -5.42
N LEU A 265 5.42 -16.43 -6.11
CA LEU A 265 4.15 -16.87 -5.52
C LEU A 265 4.27 -18.34 -5.06
N LYS A 266 4.39 -18.57 -3.74
CA LYS A 266 4.78 -19.87 -3.14
C LYS A 266 3.62 -20.81 -2.77
N ASP A 267 2.36 -20.36 -2.75
CA ASP A 267 1.22 -21.11 -2.19
C ASP A 267 -0.06 -20.99 -3.02
N LYS A 268 -0.48 -22.11 -3.64
CA LYS A 268 -1.72 -22.23 -4.42
C LYS A 268 -2.97 -21.78 -3.64
N THR A 269 -2.96 -21.78 -2.30
CA THR A 269 -4.10 -21.45 -1.43
C THR A 269 -3.93 -20.11 -0.67
N GLY A 270 -3.80 -19.01 -1.40
CA GLY A 270 -3.80 -17.68 -0.77
C GLY A 270 -3.54 -16.51 -1.71
N GLU A 271 -3.06 -16.83 -2.91
CA GLU A 271 -2.60 -15.86 -3.91
C GLU A 271 -3.70 -15.18 -4.68
N ARG A 272 -4.99 -15.50 -4.37
CA ARG A 272 -6.13 -14.83 -4.98
C ARG A 272 -6.11 -13.31 -4.82
N ARG A 273 -5.30 -12.79 -3.90
CA ARG A 273 -5.13 -11.36 -3.58
C ARG A 273 -4.13 -10.65 -4.49
N PHE A 274 -3.22 -11.38 -5.14
CA PHE A 274 -2.14 -10.79 -5.91
C PHE A 274 -2.52 -10.61 -7.38
N LEU A 275 -2.11 -9.49 -7.96
CA LEU A 275 -2.36 -9.09 -9.35
C LEU A 275 -1.01 -8.88 -10.06
N PRO A 276 -0.34 -9.96 -10.51
CA PRO A 276 1.01 -9.87 -11.08
C PRO A 276 1.03 -9.36 -12.52
N ASN A 277 1.94 -8.42 -12.79
CA ASN A 277 2.20 -7.82 -14.09
C ASN A 277 3.70 -7.90 -14.41
N MET A 278 4.04 -8.66 -15.46
CA MET A 278 5.44 -8.82 -15.91
C MET A 278 5.86 -7.63 -16.77
N ALA A 279 6.74 -6.80 -16.25
CA ALA A 279 7.36 -5.68 -16.91
C ALA A 279 8.62 -6.12 -17.67
N ASP A 280 8.73 -5.65 -18.91
CA ASP A 280 9.86 -5.89 -19.78
C ASP A 280 10.30 -4.57 -20.42
N LYS A 281 11.45 -4.05 -20.01
CA LYS A 281 11.99 -2.78 -20.52
C LYS A 281 12.20 -2.80 -22.03
N SER A 282 12.45 -3.95 -22.64
CA SER A 282 12.64 -4.07 -24.10
C SER A 282 11.34 -3.87 -24.89
N GLN A 283 10.19 -4.07 -24.25
CA GLN A 283 8.86 -3.90 -24.83
C GLN A 283 8.22 -2.56 -24.46
N ALA A 284 8.82 -1.79 -23.55
CA ALA A 284 8.33 -0.48 -23.17
C ALA A 284 8.51 0.53 -24.32
N MET A 285 7.49 1.33 -24.57
CA MET A 285 7.50 2.38 -25.60
C MET A 285 7.95 3.73 -25.05
N ALA A 286 7.87 3.91 -23.73
CA ALA A 286 8.23 5.14 -23.03
C ALA A 286 8.86 4.80 -21.67
N ASN A 287 9.69 5.70 -21.16
CA ASN A 287 10.39 5.53 -19.89
C ASN A 287 9.63 6.23 -18.74
N PRO A 288 9.32 5.54 -17.63
CA PRO A 288 8.63 6.14 -16.49
C PRO A 288 9.37 7.33 -15.87
N VAL A 289 10.69 7.41 -16.00
CA VAL A 289 11.50 8.52 -15.44
C VAL A 289 11.36 9.78 -16.30
N THR A 290 11.52 9.66 -17.62
CA THR A 290 11.62 10.84 -18.52
C THR A 290 10.29 11.21 -19.16
N ASP A 291 9.41 10.24 -19.45
CA ASP A 291 8.29 10.43 -20.37
C ASP A 291 6.93 10.40 -19.65
N LEU A 292 6.86 9.81 -18.46
CA LEU A 292 5.64 9.85 -17.62
C LEU A 292 5.57 11.20 -16.88
N ASP A 293 4.81 12.14 -17.39
CA ASP A 293 4.60 13.45 -16.76
C ASP A 293 3.33 13.52 -15.90
N ASP A 294 3.17 14.62 -15.16
CA ASP A 294 2.00 14.86 -14.32
C ASP A 294 0.70 14.96 -15.12
N THR A 295 0.76 15.36 -16.39
CA THR A 295 -0.44 15.49 -17.24
C THR A 295 -1.00 14.11 -17.57
N MET A 296 -0.13 13.16 -17.93
CA MET A 296 -0.52 11.77 -18.12
C MET A 296 -1.05 11.16 -16.81
N VAL A 297 -0.36 11.36 -15.68
CA VAL A 297 -0.81 10.87 -14.37
C VAL A 297 -2.19 11.43 -14.01
N ASN A 298 -2.43 12.73 -14.23
CA ASN A 298 -3.73 13.36 -14.00
C ASN A 298 -4.83 12.74 -14.87
N HIS A 299 -4.55 12.43 -16.14
CA HIS A 299 -5.53 11.77 -17.01
C HIS A 299 -5.83 10.33 -16.57
N ILE A 300 -4.82 9.59 -16.10
CA ILE A 300 -5.01 8.23 -15.55
C ILE A 300 -5.91 8.26 -14.30
N TRP A 301 -5.67 9.20 -13.38
CA TRP A 301 -6.55 9.37 -12.22
C TRP A 301 -7.94 9.87 -12.60
N GLY A 302 -8.03 10.76 -13.58
CA GLY A 302 -9.30 11.25 -14.11
C GLY A 302 -10.17 10.11 -14.65
N GLU A 303 -9.60 9.22 -15.45
CA GLU A 303 -10.27 8.00 -15.93
C GLU A 303 -10.66 7.08 -14.78
N ALA A 304 -9.76 6.83 -13.82
CA ALA A 304 -10.04 5.96 -12.67
C ALA A 304 -11.21 6.49 -11.81
N VAL A 305 -11.28 7.80 -11.60
CA VAL A 305 -12.39 8.45 -10.88
C VAL A 305 -13.68 8.37 -11.70
N GLY A 306 -13.60 8.53 -13.02
CA GLY A 306 -14.75 8.31 -13.91
C GLY A 306 -15.34 6.92 -13.77
N LEU A 307 -14.49 5.88 -13.87
CA LEU A 307 -14.89 4.49 -13.67
C LEU A 307 -15.52 4.27 -12.28
N TYR A 308 -14.94 4.84 -11.22
CA TYR A 308 -15.51 4.76 -9.87
C TYR A 308 -16.92 5.36 -9.80
N LYS A 309 -17.11 6.56 -10.37
CA LYS A 309 -18.39 7.28 -10.38
C LYS A 309 -19.45 6.59 -11.24
N GLU A 310 -19.03 5.89 -12.29
CA GLU A 310 -19.90 5.03 -13.12
C GLU A 310 -20.29 3.70 -12.44
N GLY A 311 -19.76 3.41 -11.24
CA GLY A 311 -20.12 2.23 -10.47
C GLY A 311 -19.30 0.98 -10.81
N PHE A 312 -18.01 1.15 -11.14
CA PHE A 312 -17.09 0.04 -11.38
C PHE A 312 -17.23 -1.08 -10.32
N SER A 313 -17.51 -2.30 -10.78
CA SER A 313 -17.70 -3.45 -9.91
C SER A 313 -16.37 -4.11 -9.57
N PHE A 314 -16.09 -4.23 -8.27
CA PHE A 314 -15.01 -5.07 -7.74
C PHE A 314 -15.39 -6.55 -7.64
N ILE A 315 -16.66 -6.90 -7.87
CA ILE A 315 -17.12 -8.29 -7.94
C ILE A 315 -16.79 -8.82 -9.32
N LEU A 316 -15.81 -9.73 -9.38
CA LEU A 316 -15.34 -10.32 -10.62
C LEU A 316 -16.29 -11.39 -11.15
N THR A 317 -16.56 -11.35 -12.45
CA THR A 317 -17.24 -12.44 -13.18
C THR A 317 -16.38 -13.70 -13.22
N LYS A 318 -16.99 -14.87 -13.48
CA LYS A 318 -16.24 -16.14 -13.65
C LYS A 318 -15.15 -16.05 -14.71
N LYS A 319 -15.40 -15.34 -15.82
CA LYS A 319 -14.40 -15.11 -16.89
C LYS A 319 -13.20 -14.32 -16.36
N GLN A 320 -13.46 -13.22 -15.65
CA GLN A 320 -12.42 -12.36 -15.09
C GLN A 320 -11.60 -13.06 -13.99
N GLN A 321 -12.27 -13.86 -13.13
CA GLN A 321 -11.58 -14.68 -12.13
C GLN A 321 -10.62 -15.66 -12.78
N LYS A 322 -11.10 -16.42 -13.77
CA LYS A 322 -10.28 -17.37 -14.53
C LYS A 322 -9.11 -16.68 -15.23
N LEU A 323 -9.35 -15.50 -15.83
CA LEU A 323 -8.33 -14.72 -16.51
C LEU A 323 -7.18 -14.30 -15.57
N ILE A 324 -7.50 -13.82 -14.36
CA ILE A 324 -6.50 -13.46 -13.36
C ILE A 324 -5.78 -14.72 -12.84
N GLU A 325 -6.52 -15.81 -12.60
CA GLU A 325 -5.96 -17.08 -12.13
C GLU A 325 -4.99 -17.70 -13.15
N ASP A 326 -5.35 -17.71 -14.43
CA ASP A 326 -4.50 -18.20 -15.51
C ASP A 326 -3.22 -17.37 -15.63
N ASN A 327 -3.31 -16.04 -15.49
CA ASN A 327 -2.13 -15.16 -15.47
C ASN A 327 -1.20 -15.46 -14.28
N ARG A 328 -1.72 -15.73 -13.08
CA ARG A 328 -0.88 -16.04 -11.90
C ARG A 328 -0.05 -17.31 -12.06
N LYS A 329 -0.51 -18.29 -12.83
CA LYS A 329 0.21 -19.55 -13.05
C LYS A 329 1.64 -19.31 -13.57
N SER A 330 1.85 -18.24 -14.34
CA SER A 330 3.16 -17.84 -14.87
C SER A 330 4.09 -17.19 -13.83
N PHE A 331 3.59 -16.85 -12.64
CA PHE A 331 4.36 -16.21 -11.55
C PHE A 331 4.50 -17.11 -10.32
N MET A 332 3.94 -18.32 -10.38
CA MET A 332 4.13 -19.33 -9.35
C MET A 332 5.60 -19.65 -9.19
N TYR A 333 6.09 -19.67 -7.97
CA TYR A 333 7.35 -20.29 -7.62
C TYR A 333 7.30 -21.75 -8.08
N ILE A 334 8.18 -22.06 -9.02
CA ILE A 334 8.40 -23.42 -9.46
C ILE A 334 9.59 -23.92 -8.66
N ASP A 335 9.33 -24.74 -7.66
CA ASP A 335 10.41 -25.37 -6.93
C ASP A 335 11.09 -26.40 -7.84
N GLU A 336 12.33 -26.16 -8.23
CA GLU A 336 13.08 -27.05 -9.13
C GLU A 336 13.19 -28.47 -8.59
N THR A 337 13.26 -28.63 -7.26
CA THR A 337 13.26 -29.95 -6.63
C THR A 337 11.89 -30.61 -6.75
N GLU A 338 10.79 -29.87 -6.54
CA GLU A 338 9.44 -30.41 -6.80
C GLU A 338 9.25 -30.79 -8.26
N ASN A 339 9.73 -29.97 -9.20
CA ASN A 339 9.70 -30.30 -10.63
C ASN A 339 10.47 -31.59 -10.96
N GLN A 340 11.63 -31.79 -10.36
CA GLN A 340 12.39 -33.01 -10.53
C GLN A 340 11.65 -34.20 -9.94
N ILE A 341 11.03 -34.05 -8.76
CA ILE A 341 10.16 -35.09 -8.18
C ILE A 341 8.98 -35.38 -9.13
N GLU A 342 8.31 -34.37 -9.65
CA GLU A 342 7.20 -34.50 -10.62
C GLU A 342 7.64 -35.24 -11.90
N ARG A 343 8.81 -34.91 -12.45
CA ARG A 343 9.39 -35.62 -13.59
C ARG A 343 9.59 -37.09 -13.26
N VAL A 344 10.25 -37.39 -12.14
CA VAL A 344 10.47 -38.77 -11.67
C VAL A 344 9.15 -39.53 -11.56
N LEU A 345 8.14 -38.94 -10.93
CA LEU A 345 6.83 -39.57 -10.75
C LEU A 345 6.08 -39.77 -12.07
N SER A 346 6.22 -38.84 -13.03
CA SER A 346 5.57 -38.92 -14.34
C SER A 346 6.18 -40.00 -15.25
N THR A 347 7.48 -40.26 -15.10
CA THR A 347 8.21 -41.30 -15.84
C THR A 347 8.33 -42.61 -15.06
N TRP A 348 7.79 -42.69 -13.84
CA TRP A 348 7.86 -43.89 -13.03
C TRP A 348 6.82 -44.90 -13.50
N ASP A 349 7.27 -46.09 -13.89
CA ASP A 349 6.38 -47.09 -14.49
C ASP A 349 5.66 -47.97 -13.43
N ASP A 350 6.19 -48.08 -12.22
CA ASP A 350 5.61 -48.93 -11.17
C ASP A 350 4.44 -48.24 -10.42
N ASP A 351 3.64 -49.04 -9.72
CA ASP A 351 2.56 -48.62 -8.83
C ASP A 351 3.06 -48.21 -7.44
N TRP A 352 4.34 -48.42 -7.15
CA TRP A 352 4.97 -48.21 -5.86
C TRP A 352 6.28 -47.45 -6.00
N ILE A 353 6.54 -46.51 -5.10
CA ILE A 353 7.82 -45.78 -5.02
C ILE A 353 8.17 -45.43 -3.57
N GLU A 354 9.42 -45.63 -3.17
CA GLU A 354 9.97 -45.23 -1.88
C GLU A 354 10.53 -43.80 -1.94
N SER A 355 10.50 -43.07 -0.83
CA SER A 355 11.10 -41.72 -0.79
C SER A 355 12.59 -41.74 -1.13
N SER A 356 13.30 -42.81 -0.77
CA SER A 356 14.71 -43.01 -1.14
C SER A 356 14.91 -43.22 -2.63
N GLU A 357 13.98 -43.85 -3.34
CA GLU A 357 14.06 -44.02 -4.79
C GLU A 357 13.84 -42.69 -5.52
N ILE A 358 12.89 -41.88 -5.03
CA ILE A 358 12.74 -40.50 -5.50
C ILE A 358 14.04 -39.72 -5.28
N ALA A 359 14.60 -39.77 -4.07
CA ALA A 359 15.85 -39.06 -3.76
C ALA A 359 17.03 -39.51 -4.63
N HIS A 360 17.17 -40.82 -4.88
CA HIS A 360 18.22 -41.36 -5.74
C HIS A 360 18.09 -40.88 -7.19
N GLN A 361 16.87 -40.80 -7.74
CA GLN A 361 16.63 -40.22 -9.06
C GLN A 361 16.97 -38.72 -9.14
N LEU A 362 16.97 -38.03 -8.00
CA LEU A 362 17.40 -36.64 -7.84
C LEU A 362 18.91 -36.51 -7.58
N GLY A 363 19.67 -37.61 -7.61
CA GLY A 363 21.11 -37.64 -7.35
C GLY A 363 21.50 -37.61 -5.86
N GLU A 364 20.57 -37.92 -4.95
CA GLU A 364 20.82 -38.01 -3.51
C GLU A 364 20.74 -39.46 -3.02
N ASP A 365 21.90 -40.06 -2.75
CA ASP A 365 22.01 -41.44 -2.27
C ASP A 365 21.70 -41.59 -0.77
N ASN A 366 21.73 -40.50 0.01
CA ASN A 366 21.54 -40.55 1.46
C ASN A 366 20.48 -39.57 1.96
N LEU A 367 19.22 -39.91 1.70
CA LEU A 367 18.06 -39.13 2.14
C LEU A 367 18.01 -38.88 3.65
N VAL A 368 18.59 -39.76 4.48
CA VAL A 368 18.64 -39.59 5.94
C VAL A 368 19.48 -38.37 6.34
N LYS A 369 20.55 -38.09 5.58
CA LYS A 369 21.41 -36.91 5.78
C LYS A 369 20.79 -35.66 5.16
N ASN A 370 20.01 -35.79 4.10
CA ASN A 370 19.32 -34.67 3.46
C ASN A 370 17.87 -34.49 3.96
N ARG A 371 17.74 -34.01 5.21
CA ARG A 371 16.44 -33.78 5.86
C ARG A 371 15.55 -32.78 5.11
N SER A 372 16.15 -31.83 4.36
CA SER A 372 15.41 -30.86 3.55
C SER A 372 14.68 -31.56 2.40
N LEU A 373 15.42 -32.38 1.63
CA LEU A 373 14.84 -33.16 0.53
C LEU A 373 13.80 -34.16 1.03
N ALA A 374 14.03 -34.82 2.17
CA ALA A 374 13.07 -35.75 2.76
C ALA A 374 11.73 -35.07 3.09
N LYS A 375 11.77 -33.86 3.67
CA LYS A 375 10.56 -33.06 3.93
C LYS A 375 9.88 -32.64 2.62
N LYS A 376 10.66 -32.30 1.60
CA LYS A 376 10.17 -31.86 0.30
C LYS A 376 9.44 -32.97 -0.45
N ILE A 377 10.04 -34.15 -0.55
CA ILE A 377 9.42 -35.36 -1.13
C ILE A 377 8.11 -35.67 -0.40
N LYS A 378 8.13 -35.68 0.94
CA LYS A 378 6.92 -35.90 1.72
C LYS A 378 5.83 -34.86 1.41
N TYR A 379 6.19 -33.58 1.37
CA TYR A 379 5.25 -32.51 1.06
C TYR A 379 4.60 -32.68 -0.32
N VAL A 380 5.38 -32.97 -1.37
CA VAL A 380 4.86 -33.20 -2.72
C VAL A 380 3.88 -34.38 -2.70
N MET A 381 4.32 -35.52 -2.16
CA MET A 381 3.52 -36.75 -2.18
C MET A 381 2.24 -36.65 -1.34
N ASP A 382 2.27 -35.98 -0.19
CA ASP A 382 1.11 -35.83 0.69
C ASP A 382 0.04 -34.90 0.09
N ASN A 383 0.40 -34.00 -0.83
CA ASN A 383 -0.50 -33.07 -1.51
C ASN A 383 -1.01 -33.59 -2.88
N ARG A 384 -0.64 -34.80 -3.27
CA ARG A 384 -1.13 -35.45 -4.50
C ARG A 384 -2.39 -36.27 -4.26
N HIS A 385 -3.23 -36.36 -5.29
CA HIS A 385 -4.47 -37.13 -5.25
C HIS A 385 -4.30 -38.54 -5.84
N ASP A 386 -3.36 -38.69 -6.78
CA ASP A 386 -3.03 -39.91 -7.52
C ASP A 386 -2.03 -40.82 -6.79
N TRP A 387 -1.50 -40.41 -5.63
CA TRP A 387 -0.61 -41.21 -4.79
C TRP A 387 -1.06 -41.21 -3.32
N LYS A 388 -0.87 -42.33 -2.62
CA LYS A 388 -1.15 -42.46 -1.18
C LYS A 388 -0.02 -43.14 -0.43
N SER A 389 0.29 -42.64 0.76
CA SER A 389 1.28 -43.26 1.65
C SER A 389 0.86 -44.67 2.08
N GLY A 390 1.79 -45.61 2.14
CA GLY A 390 1.54 -46.97 2.60
C GLY A 390 2.79 -47.70 3.04
N SER A 391 2.66 -49.01 3.23
CA SER A 391 3.78 -49.93 3.42
C SER A 391 3.67 -51.14 2.49
N LYS A 392 4.80 -51.60 1.95
CA LYS A 392 4.91 -52.79 1.08
C LYS A 392 5.96 -53.72 1.69
N LYS A 393 5.68 -55.03 1.76
CA LYS A 393 6.66 -56.02 2.19
C LYS A 393 7.49 -56.45 0.99
N ILE A 394 8.79 -56.19 1.02
CA ILE A 394 9.75 -56.60 -0.01
C ILE A 394 10.78 -57.52 0.65
N LYS A 395 10.92 -58.75 0.16
CA LYS A 395 11.81 -59.79 0.73
C LYS A 395 11.67 -59.97 2.26
N GLY A 396 10.45 -59.84 2.79
CA GLY A 396 10.14 -60.02 4.21
C GLY A 396 10.32 -58.78 5.09
N LEU A 397 10.92 -57.71 4.57
CA LEU A 397 11.08 -56.43 5.26
C LEU A 397 9.96 -55.45 4.90
N ALA A 398 9.53 -54.62 5.84
CA ALA A 398 8.50 -53.61 5.61
C ALA A 398 9.13 -52.30 5.13
N HIS A 399 8.81 -51.92 3.89
CA HIS A 399 9.26 -50.68 3.27
C HIS A 399 8.13 -49.65 3.31
N ARG A 400 8.46 -48.39 3.62
CA ARG A 400 7.51 -47.27 3.62
C ARG A 400 7.68 -46.49 2.32
N GLY A 401 6.57 -46.16 1.70
CA GLY A 401 6.56 -45.45 0.41
C GLY A 401 5.16 -45.02 0.05
N TYR A 402 4.96 -44.81 -1.24
CA TYR A 402 3.71 -44.33 -1.80
C TYR A 402 3.23 -45.27 -2.89
N ARG A 403 1.91 -45.47 -2.96
CA ARG A 403 1.25 -46.28 -3.98
C ARG A 403 0.41 -45.40 -4.89
N LYS A 404 0.48 -45.61 -6.22
CA LYS A 404 -0.45 -45.01 -7.17
C LYS A 404 -1.87 -45.46 -6.87
N VAL A 405 -2.81 -44.54 -6.92
CA VAL A 405 -4.24 -44.82 -6.81
C VAL A 405 -4.87 -44.45 -8.14
N ALA A 406 -5.65 -45.36 -8.72
CA ALA A 406 -6.37 -45.08 -9.95
C ALA A 406 -7.25 -43.84 -9.76
N THR A 407 -7.01 -42.81 -10.59
CA THR A 407 -7.90 -41.66 -10.69
C THR A 407 -9.21 -42.13 -11.33
N SER A 408 -10.26 -42.20 -10.53
CA SER A 408 -11.64 -42.43 -10.97
C SER A 408 -12.20 -41.25 -11.75
#